data_AF-A0A9D1MRA0-F1
#
_entry.id   AF-A0A9D1MRA0-F1
#
_cell.length_a   1.000
_cell.length_b   1.000
_cell.length_c   1.000
_cell.angle_alpha   90.00
_cell.angle_beta   90.00
_cell.angle_gamma   90.00
#
_symmetry.space_group_name_H-M   'P 1'
#
loop_
_entity.id
_entity.type
_entity.pdbx_description
1 polymer ?
#
loop_
_entity_poly.entity_id
_entity_poly.type
_entity_poly.pdbx_seq_one_letter_code
_entity_poly.pdbx_strand_id
1 'polypeptide(L)'
;MIPYLLSIAGGIVLFKLTENNIHDPNLSDLINNIAASLLAIPLVFLLYDYSNYRVSSQLNKTMTSHITDKTNIILLNVIIITRQILDIKKKLTFTTLNQMGNMSLTKITNKLKITKKQLDDLRTYCNELDDVVNSSTKNSILTPDQIQVITGLIRDMSLLINEHNFRHNKRIAAKYIENIIGKIIDWLDSDAFAAMHFQQLLDAAELGAETSEKSSKD
;
A
#
# COMPACT_ATOMS: atom_id res chain seq x y z
N MET A 1 -30.75 4.61 -1.95
CA MET A 1 -31.19 3.21 -2.18
C MET A 1 -32.69 2.99 -1.96
N ILE A 2 -33.25 3.36 -0.80
CA ILE A 2 -34.69 3.09 -0.46
C ILE A 2 -35.69 3.65 -1.50
N PRO A 3 -35.53 4.88 -2.06
CA PRO A 3 -36.49 5.41 -3.04
C PRO A 3 -36.49 4.67 -4.38
N TYR A 4 -35.32 4.20 -4.84
CA TYR A 4 -35.17 3.50 -6.11
C TYR A 4 -35.75 2.08 -6.06
N LEU A 5 -35.56 1.38 -4.94
CA LEU A 5 -36.17 0.06 -4.71
C LEU A 5 -37.70 0.15 -4.61
N LEU A 6 -38.24 1.21 -3.99
CA LEU A 6 -39.68 1.47 -3.93
C LEU A 6 -40.27 1.77 -5.31
N SER A 7 -39.58 2.55 -6.15
CA SER A 7 -40.01 2.83 -7.53
C SER A 7 -40.02 1.57 -8.41
N ILE A 8 -39.01 0.70 -8.28
CA ILE A 8 -38.97 -0.59 -8.98
C ILE A 8 -40.09 -1.52 -8.51
N ALA A 9 -40.29 -1.62 -7.19
CA ALA A 9 -41.38 -2.42 -6.63
C ALA A 9 -42.75 -1.91 -7.11
N GLY A 10 -42.97 -0.59 -7.13
CA GLY A 10 -44.19 0.03 -7.66
C GLY A 10 -44.41 -0.26 -9.15
N GLY A 11 -43.36 -0.19 -9.98
CA GLY A 11 -43.42 -0.54 -11.39
C GLY A 11 -43.76 -2.01 -11.64
N ILE A 12 -43.17 -2.94 -10.88
CA ILE A 12 -43.48 -4.39 -10.97
C ILE A 12 -44.94 -4.66 -10.57
N VAL A 13 -45.40 -4.02 -9.48
CA VAL A 13 -46.78 -4.19 -8.98
C VAL A 13 -47.80 -3.66 -10.01
N LEU A 14 -47.54 -2.49 -10.60
CA LEU A 14 -48.41 -1.92 -11.65
C LEU A 14 -48.45 -2.80 -12.90
N PHE A 15 -47.29 -3.32 -13.34
CA PHE A 15 -47.22 -4.22 -14.49
C PHE A 15 -48.03 -5.52 -14.26
N LYS A 16 -47.84 -6.15 -13.09
CA LYS A 16 -48.59 -7.35 -12.67
C LYS A 16 -50.10 -7.12 -12.53
N LEU A 17 -50.51 -5.94 -12.05
CA LEU A 17 -51.93 -5.58 -11.94
C LEU A 17 -52.58 -5.33 -13.30
N THR A 18 -51.85 -4.74 -14.23
CA THR A 18 -52.33 -4.44 -15.59
C THR A 18 -52.56 -5.72 -16.39
N GLU A 19 -51.60 -6.66 -16.32
CA GLU A 19 -51.66 -7.98 -16.99
C GLU A 19 -52.88 -8.81 -16.57
N ASN A 20 -53.30 -8.71 -15.30
CA ASN A 20 -54.36 -9.57 -14.75
C ASN A 20 -55.76 -8.94 -14.73
N ASN A 21 -55.88 -7.60 -14.75
CA ASN A 21 -57.17 -6.94 -14.44
C ASN A 21 -57.66 -5.94 -15.50
N ILE A 22 -56.84 -5.51 -16.46
CA ILE A 22 -57.21 -4.42 -17.39
C ILE A 22 -57.34 -4.96 -18.82
N HIS A 23 -58.58 -5.04 -19.29
CA HIS A 23 -58.93 -5.57 -20.62
C HIS A 23 -59.07 -4.46 -21.68
N ASP A 24 -59.04 -3.18 -21.28
CA ASP A 24 -59.04 -2.04 -22.20
C ASP A 24 -57.61 -1.81 -22.75
N PRO A 25 -57.38 -1.97 -24.06
CA PRO A 25 -56.05 -1.86 -24.65
C PRO A 25 -55.42 -0.48 -24.48
N ASN A 26 -56.21 0.61 -24.54
CA ASN A 26 -55.66 1.96 -24.40
C ASN A 26 -55.22 2.27 -22.96
N LEU A 27 -55.96 1.74 -21.98
CA LEU A 27 -55.63 1.88 -20.56
C LEU A 27 -54.44 1.00 -20.17
N SER A 28 -54.36 -0.21 -20.74
CA SER A 28 -53.24 -1.14 -20.57
C SER A 28 -51.93 -0.54 -21.09
N ASP A 29 -51.94 0.06 -22.28
CA ASP A 29 -50.76 0.71 -22.86
C ASP A 29 -50.28 1.92 -22.04
N LEU A 30 -51.21 2.70 -21.49
CA LEU A 30 -50.87 3.83 -20.62
C LEU A 30 -50.17 3.36 -19.34
N ILE A 31 -50.72 2.34 -18.68
CA ILE A 31 -50.18 1.85 -17.40
C ILE A 31 -48.87 1.09 -17.62
N ASN A 32 -48.73 0.36 -18.73
CA ASN A 32 -47.46 -0.26 -19.10
C ASN A 32 -46.36 0.77 -19.36
N ASN A 33 -46.68 1.90 -20.00
CA ASN A 33 -45.71 2.99 -20.19
C ASN A 33 -45.31 3.67 -18.87
N ILE A 34 -46.26 3.83 -17.94
CA ILE A 34 -45.98 4.36 -16.60
C ILE A 34 -45.12 3.37 -15.80
N ALA A 35 -45.46 2.08 -15.83
CA ALA A 35 -44.68 1.01 -15.18
C ALA A 35 -43.26 0.92 -15.78
N ALA A 36 -43.13 0.98 -17.11
CA ALA A 36 -41.85 0.99 -17.79
C ALA A 36 -41.00 2.22 -17.38
N SER A 37 -41.62 3.40 -17.25
CA SER A 37 -40.93 4.62 -16.80
C SER A 37 -40.48 4.53 -15.33
N LEU A 38 -41.32 3.97 -14.46
CA LEU A 38 -41.02 3.70 -13.05
C LEU A 38 -39.92 2.66 -12.84
N LEU A 39 -39.73 1.75 -13.80
CA LEU A 39 -38.67 0.75 -13.79
C LEU A 39 -37.37 1.26 -14.41
N ALA A 40 -37.44 1.88 -15.59
CA ALA A 40 -36.27 2.22 -16.39
C ALA A 40 -35.38 3.28 -15.71
N ILE A 41 -35.96 4.34 -15.16
CA ILE A 41 -35.20 5.45 -14.58
C ILE A 41 -34.39 4.98 -13.35
N PRO A 42 -35.00 4.35 -12.32
CA PRO A 42 -34.24 3.84 -11.17
C PRO A 42 -33.24 2.74 -11.51
N LEU A 43 -33.53 1.89 -12.50
CA LEU A 43 -32.65 0.80 -12.90
C LEU A 43 -31.34 1.35 -13.49
N VAL A 44 -31.42 2.39 -14.32
CA VAL A 44 -30.24 3.09 -14.87
C VAL A 44 -29.41 3.70 -13.74
N PHE A 45 -30.04 4.35 -12.76
CA PHE A 45 -29.32 4.89 -11.59
C PHE A 45 -28.67 3.81 -10.73
N LEU A 46 -29.35 2.68 -10.48
CA LEU A 46 -28.77 1.56 -9.73
C LEU A 46 -27.60 0.90 -10.48
N LEU A 47 -27.72 0.74 -11.80
CA LEU A 47 -26.63 0.23 -12.63
C LEU A 47 -25.44 1.19 -12.65
N TYR A 48 -25.71 2.49 -12.70
CA TYR A 48 -24.69 3.54 -12.61
C TYR A 48 -23.97 3.51 -11.26
N ASP A 49 -24.73 3.49 -10.15
CA ASP A 49 -24.18 3.41 -8.80
C ASP A 49 -23.37 2.12 -8.59
N TYR A 50 -23.88 0.98 -9.06
CA TYR A 50 -23.18 -0.31 -8.99
C TYR A 50 -21.90 -0.32 -9.83
N SER A 51 -21.95 0.20 -11.06
CA SER A 51 -20.79 0.33 -11.94
C SER A 51 -19.73 1.23 -11.30
N ASN A 52 -20.13 2.40 -10.79
CA ASN A 52 -19.25 3.31 -10.09
C ASN A 52 -18.63 2.69 -8.85
N TYR A 53 -19.41 1.96 -8.05
CA TYR A 53 -18.91 1.24 -6.88
C TYR A 53 -17.86 0.19 -7.29
N ARG A 54 -18.13 -0.60 -8.32
CA ARG A 54 -17.21 -1.64 -8.81
C ARG A 54 -15.93 -1.04 -9.38
N VAL A 55 -16.04 -0.01 -10.20
CA VAL A 55 -14.90 0.69 -10.80
C VAL A 55 -14.08 1.37 -9.70
N SER A 56 -14.72 2.07 -8.77
CA SER A 56 -14.04 2.72 -7.63
C SER A 56 -13.35 1.70 -6.74
N SER A 57 -13.98 0.55 -6.48
CA SER A 57 -13.37 -0.52 -5.69
C SER A 57 -12.15 -1.13 -6.39
N GLN A 58 -12.22 -1.35 -7.71
CA GLN A 58 -11.08 -1.84 -8.49
C GLN A 58 -9.95 -0.82 -8.54
N LEU A 59 -10.26 0.46 -8.81
CA LEU A 59 -9.28 1.54 -8.79
C LEU A 59 -8.61 1.66 -7.44
N ASN A 60 -9.38 1.62 -6.33
CA ASN A 60 -8.81 1.68 -4.99
C ASN A 60 -7.87 0.50 -4.73
N LYS A 61 -8.26 -0.73 -5.09
CA LYS A 61 -7.38 -1.91 -4.97
C LYS A 61 -6.09 -1.77 -5.77
N THR A 62 -6.17 -1.32 -7.02
CA THR A 62 -4.98 -1.11 -7.86
C THR A 62 -4.08 -0.02 -7.27
N MET A 63 -4.66 1.05 -6.75
CA MET A 63 -3.92 2.15 -6.13
C MET A 63 -3.25 1.72 -4.82
N THR A 64 -3.94 0.95 -3.98
CA THR A 64 -3.37 0.32 -2.79
C THR A 64 -2.20 -0.58 -3.15
N SER A 65 -2.36 -1.49 -4.12
CA SER A 65 -1.28 -2.37 -4.57
C SER A 65 -0.05 -1.57 -5.02
N HIS A 66 -0.24 -0.57 -5.88
CA HIS A 66 0.85 0.26 -6.38
C HIS A 66 1.57 1.04 -5.27
N ILE A 67 0.84 1.61 -4.31
CA ILE A 67 1.42 2.31 -3.17
C ILE A 67 2.19 1.35 -2.26
N THR A 68 1.63 0.17 -1.98
CA THR A 68 2.30 -0.87 -1.19
C THR A 68 3.58 -1.35 -1.88
N ASP A 69 3.55 -1.59 -3.20
CA ASP A 69 4.71 -1.99 -3.99
C ASP A 69 5.81 -0.92 -3.95
N LYS A 70 5.44 0.35 -4.19
CA LYS A 70 6.38 1.47 -4.09
C LYS A 70 7.00 1.56 -2.70
N THR A 71 6.18 1.42 -1.65
CA THR A 71 6.66 1.43 -0.27
C THR A 71 7.65 0.29 -0.03
N ASN A 72 7.30 -0.94 -0.41
CA ASN A 72 8.15 -2.11 -0.25
C ASN A 72 9.51 -1.97 -0.97
N ILE A 73 9.53 -1.39 -2.18
CA ILE A 73 10.79 -1.09 -2.91
C ILE A 73 11.65 -0.11 -2.11
N ILE A 74 11.06 0.97 -1.59
CA ILE A 74 11.80 1.95 -0.79
C ILE A 74 12.35 1.30 0.49
N LEU A 75 11.52 0.52 1.20
CA LEU A 75 11.94 -0.19 2.42
C LEU A 75 13.06 -1.19 2.13
N LEU A 76 13.01 -1.91 1.00
CA LEU A 76 14.09 -2.79 0.56
C LEU A 76 15.40 -2.02 0.39
N ASN A 77 15.36 -0.87 -0.27
CA ASN A 77 16.52 -0.02 -0.45
C ASN A 77 17.07 0.51 0.89
N VAL A 78 16.19 0.90 1.82
CA VAL A 78 16.58 1.30 3.18
C VAL A 78 17.25 0.14 3.93
N ILE A 79 16.75 -1.09 3.81
CA ILE A 79 17.41 -2.28 4.38
C ILE A 79 18.79 -2.46 3.76
N ILE A 80 18.91 -2.40 2.43
CA ILE A 80 20.19 -2.57 1.73
C ILE A 80 21.23 -1.57 2.25
N ILE A 81 20.85 -0.29 2.38
CA ILE A 81 21.75 0.73 2.91
C ILE A 81 22.08 0.48 4.38
N THR A 82 21.09 0.15 5.20
CA THR A 82 21.29 -0.15 6.62
C THR A 82 22.26 -1.32 6.79
N ARG A 83 22.16 -2.32 5.92
CA ARG A 83 23.10 -3.44 5.88
C ARG A 83 24.51 -3.05 5.48
N GLN A 84 24.66 -2.17 4.50
CA GLN A 84 25.97 -1.63 4.11
C GLN A 84 26.59 -0.82 5.26
N ILE A 85 25.78 -0.02 5.98
CA ILE A 85 26.20 0.74 7.15
C ILE A 85 26.72 -0.17 8.28
N LEU A 86 26.13 -1.37 8.41
CA LEU A 86 26.49 -2.36 9.43
C LEU A 86 27.48 -3.43 8.94
N ASP A 87 28.00 -3.30 7.73
CA ASP A 87 28.91 -4.26 7.08
C ASP A 87 28.38 -5.72 7.11
N ILE A 88 27.10 -5.89 6.76
CA ILE A 88 26.43 -7.19 6.71
C ILE A 88 26.44 -7.74 5.29
N LYS A 89 27.32 -8.71 5.03
CA LYS A 89 27.53 -9.32 3.71
C LYS A 89 26.70 -10.58 3.43
N LYS A 90 25.90 -11.06 4.39
CA LYS A 90 25.07 -12.28 4.21
C LYS A 90 24.02 -12.08 3.10
N LYS A 91 23.48 -13.14 2.51
CA LYS A 91 22.35 -13.02 1.55
C LYS A 91 21.17 -12.29 2.20
N LEU A 92 20.43 -11.45 1.45
CA LEU A 92 19.24 -10.79 1.98
C LEU A 92 18.05 -11.76 2.01
N THR A 93 17.71 -12.24 3.20
CA THR A 93 16.52 -13.06 3.42
C THR A 93 15.73 -12.53 4.62
N PHE A 94 14.46 -12.90 4.76
CA PHE A 94 13.67 -12.59 5.96
C PHE A 94 14.37 -13.05 7.24
N THR A 95 14.99 -14.22 7.22
CA THR A 95 15.76 -14.72 8.36
C THR A 95 16.90 -13.76 8.73
N THR A 96 17.62 -13.22 7.74
CA THR A 96 18.66 -12.23 8.01
C THR A 96 18.10 -10.88 8.47
N LEU A 97 16.92 -10.47 8.00
CA LEU A 97 16.25 -9.26 8.46
C LEU A 97 15.82 -9.39 9.93
N ASN A 98 15.22 -10.52 10.30
CA ASN A 98 14.88 -10.81 11.70
C ASN A 98 16.12 -10.92 12.59
N GLN A 99 17.23 -11.47 12.08
CA GLN A 99 18.51 -11.44 12.78
C GLN A 99 19.04 -10.01 12.97
N MET A 100 18.74 -9.09 12.05
CA MET A 100 19.07 -7.67 12.20
C MET A 100 18.23 -6.99 13.27
N GLY A 101 16.93 -7.28 13.33
CA GLY A 101 16.05 -6.79 14.40
C GLY A 101 16.50 -7.25 15.79
N ASN A 102 17.10 -8.44 15.89
CA ASN A 102 17.62 -9.01 17.14
C ASN A 102 19.06 -8.58 17.50
N MET A 103 19.68 -7.67 16.73
CA MET A 103 21.03 -7.21 17.07
C MET A 103 21.03 -6.24 18.24
N SER A 104 21.87 -6.50 19.25
CA SER A 104 22.04 -5.59 20.37
C SER A 104 22.61 -4.24 19.93
N LEU A 105 22.16 -3.17 20.60
CA LEU A 105 22.64 -1.80 20.38
C LEU A 105 24.17 -1.70 20.41
N THR A 106 24.85 -2.44 21.30
CA THR A 106 26.32 -2.48 21.40
C THR A 106 26.94 -3.02 20.11
N LYS A 107 26.35 -4.08 19.53
CA LYS A 107 26.83 -4.69 18.29
C LYS A 107 26.62 -3.76 17.09
N ILE A 108 25.47 -3.08 17.03
CA ILE A 108 25.17 -2.06 16.01
C ILE A 108 26.19 -0.92 16.12
N THR A 109 26.40 -0.39 17.33
CA THR A 109 27.34 0.72 17.60
C THR A 109 28.77 0.38 17.13
N ASN A 110 29.24 -0.84 17.40
CA ASN A 110 30.59 -1.28 17.02
C ASN A 110 30.76 -1.45 15.51
N LYS A 111 29.69 -1.79 14.80
CA LYS A 111 29.70 -2.00 13.35
C LYS A 111 29.37 -0.76 12.54
N LEU A 112 28.82 0.27 13.18
CA LEU A 112 28.32 1.48 12.56
C LEU A 112 29.41 2.20 11.75
N LYS A 113 29.27 2.18 10.42
CA LYS A 113 30.10 2.94 9.49
C LYS A 113 29.19 3.59 8.45
N ILE A 114 28.93 4.88 8.64
CA ILE A 114 28.09 5.67 7.72
C ILE A 114 29.01 6.53 6.87
N THR A 115 28.78 6.49 5.56
CA THR A 115 29.44 7.36 4.58
C THR A 115 28.48 8.48 4.15
N LYS A 116 29.03 9.57 3.61
CA LYS A 116 28.21 10.69 3.11
C LYS A 116 27.22 10.24 2.03
N LYS A 117 27.67 9.38 1.10
CA LYS A 117 26.80 8.81 0.07
C LYS A 117 25.58 8.09 0.67
N GLN A 118 25.79 7.26 1.69
CA GLN A 118 24.70 6.55 2.35
C GLN A 118 23.71 7.49 3.06
N LEU A 119 24.17 8.64 3.56
CA LEU A 119 23.28 9.67 4.13
C LEU A 119 22.45 10.36 3.05
N ASP A 120 23.07 10.67 1.91
CA ASP A 120 22.38 11.29 0.78
C ASP A 120 21.32 10.34 0.20
N ASP A 121 21.65 9.05 0.09
CA ASP A 121 20.71 8.01 -0.32
C ASP A 121 19.55 7.85 0.70
N LEU A 122 19.86 7.81 2.02
CA LEU A 122 18.83 7.78 3.07
C LEU A 122 17.92 9.01 3.01
N ARG A 123 18.46 10.19 2.69
CA ARG A 123 17.69 11.41 2.54
C ARG A 123 16.74 11.35 1.34
N THR A 124 17.20 10.78 0.24
CA THR A 124 16.36 10.52 -0.94
C THR A 124 15.18 9.63 -0.55
N TYR A 125 15.44 8.51 0.14
CA TYR A 125 14.37 7.61 0.58
C TYR A 125 13.45 8.22 1.65
N CYS A 126 13.93 9.13 2.51
CA CYS A 126 13.04 9.91 3.39
C CYS A 126 12.02 10.70 2.59
N ASN A 127 12.47 11.42 1.56
CA ASN A 127 11.59 12.24 0.74
C ASN A 127 10.60 11.38 -0.06
N GLU A 128 11.05 10.25 -0.61
CA GLU A 128 10.17 9.32 -1.33
C GLU A 128 9.09 8.71 -0.43
N LEU A 129 9.42 8.39 0.83
CA LEU A 129 8.44 7.93 1.82
C LEU A 129 7.48 9.05 2.24
N ASP A 130 7.97 10.29 2.38
CA ASP A 130 7.11 11.44 2.67
C ASP A 130 6.10 11.68 1.53
N ASP A 131 6.54 11.56 0.29
CA ASP A 131 5.66 11.61 -0.89
C ASP A 131 4.60 10.49 -0.87
N VAL A 132 4.99 9.28 -0.46
CA VAL A 132 4.05 8.18 -0.26
C VAL A 132 3.01 8.56 0.80
N VAL A 133 3.42 9.00 2.00
CA VAL A 133 2.49 9.41 3.07
C VAL A 133 1.54 10.52 2.60
N ASN A 134 2.08 11.53 1.94
CA ASN A 134 1.31 12.67 1.42
C ASN A 134 0.27 12.23 0.36
N SER A 135 0.66 11.33 -0.55
CA SER A 135 -0.24 10.81 -1.59
C SER A 135 -1.28 9.83 -1.04
N SER A 136 -0.91 9.02 -0.05
CA SER A 136 -1.80 8.05 0.59
C SER A 136 -2.84 8.70 1.50
N THR A 137 -2.47 9.77 2.22
CA THR A 137 -3.38 10.50 3.12
C THR A 137 -4.49 11.20 2.32
N LYS A 138 -4.15 11.82 1.18
CA LYS A 138 -5.14 12.49 0.32
C LYS A 138 -6.19 11.52 -0.25
N ASN A 139 -5.79 10.28 -0.50
CA ASN A 139 -6.61 9.28 -1.17
C ASN A 139 -7.14 8.18 -0.22
N SER A 140 -6.87 8.28 1.09
CA SER A 140 -7.25 7.28 2.11
C SER A 140 -6.86 5.84 1.76
N ILE A 141 -5.67 5.66 1.16
CA ILE A 141 -5.21 4.37 0.63
C ILE A 141 -4.58 3.49 1.71
N LEU A 142 -3.74 4.09 2.56
CA LEU A 142 -3.07 3.42 3.67
C LEU A 142 -3.87 3.58 4.95
N THR A 143 -3.82 2.59 5.83
CA THR A 143 -4.44 2.68 7.15
C THR A 143 -3.71 3.70 8.03
N PRO A 144 -4.35 4.25 9.07
CA PRO A 144 -3.68 5.13 10.03
C PRO A 144 -2.43 4.50 10.66
N ASP A 145 -2.49 3.20 10.97
CA ASP A 145 -1.36 2.47 11.55
C ASP A 145 -0.20 2.36 10.56
N GLN A 146 -0.48 2.06 9.29
CA GLN A 146 0.52 2.05 8.22
C GLN A 146 1.18 3.42 8.03
N ILE A 147 0.38 4.49 8.05
CA ILE A 147 0.88 5.87 7.98
C ILE A 147 1.79 6.17 9.19
N GLN A 148 1.40 5.73 10.39
CA GLN A 148 2.19 5.92 11.61
C GLN A 148 3.54 5.20 11.55
N VAL A 149 3.59 3.97 11.04
CA VAL A 149 4.83 3.21 10.83
C VAL A 149 5.76 3.95 9.87
N ILE A 150 5.27 4.35 8.70
CA ILE A 150 6.08 5.07 7.70
C ILE A 150 6.56 6.42 8.23
N THR A 151 5.68 7.19 8.89
CA THR A 151 6.04 8.48 9.47
C THR A 151 7.09 8.32 10.57
N GLY A 152 6.97 7.28 11.39
CA GLY A 152 7.99 6.91 12.37
C GLY A 152 9.34 6.58 11.73
N LEU A 153 9.33 5.88 10.59
CA LEU A 153 10.53 5.53 9.84
C LEU A 153 11.23 6.78 9.28
N ILE A 154 10.46 7.68 8.62
CA ILE A 154 10.95 8.97 8.11
C ILE A 154 11.60 9.78 9.23
N ARG A 155 10.96 9.81 10.40
CA ARG A 155 11.48 10.52 11.58
C ARG A 155 12.82 9.92 12.03
N ASP A 156 12.92 8.61 12.22
CA ASP A 156 14.17 7.99 12.68
C ASP A 156 15.31 8.14 11.65
N MET A 157 15.01 8.04 10.35
CA MET A 157 15.99 8.30 9.29
C MET A 157 16.47 9.76 9.30
N SER A 158 15.56 10.72 9.45
CA SER A 158 15.90 12.15 9.56
C SER A 158 16.75 12.43 10.79
N LEU A 159 16.42 11.80 11.93
CA LEU A 159 17.20 11.91 13.16
C LEU A 159 18.58 11.26 13.02
N LEU A 160 18.71 10.13 12.32
CA LEU A 160 19.99 9.51 12.01
C LEU A 160 20.89 10.43 11.17
N ILE A 161 20.32 11.04 10.13
CA ILE A 161 21.04 11.96 9.24
C ILE A 161 21.53 13.18 10.03
N ASN A 162 20.66 13.77 10.85
CA ASN A 162 21.02 14.92 11.67
C ASN A 162 22.05 14.56 12.75
N GLU A 163 21.90 13.42 13.41
CA GLU A 163 22.84 12.98 14.43
C GLU A 163 24.24 12.78 13.84
N HIS A 164 24.33 12.19 12.65
CA HIS A 164 25.59 12.04 11.95
C HIS A 164 26.20 13.39 11.55
N ASN A 165 25.42 14.33 11.01
CA ASN A 165 25.96 15.60 10.52
C ASN A 165 26.44 16.55 11.63
N PHE A 166 25.80 16.53 12.81
CA PHE A 166 26.04 17.55 13.83
C PHE A 166 26.73 17.03 15.09
N ARG A 167 26.40 15.82 15.55
CA ARG A 167 26.76 15.34 16.90
C ARG A 167 27.68 14.13 16.89
N HIS A 168 27.68 13.36 15.80
CA HIS A 168 28.51 12.18 15.59
C HIS A 168 28.43 11.13 16.72
N ASN A 169 27.32 11.08 17.49
CA ASN A 169 27.17 10.13 18.57
C ASN A 169 26.76 8.76 18.03
N LYS A 170 27.72 7.83 17.97
CA LYS A 170 27.51 6.48 17.46
C LYS A 170 26.43 5.69 18.20
N ARG A 171 26.27 5.90 19.50
CA ARG A 171 25.27 5.17 20.31
C ARG A 171 23.85 5.63 19.98
N ILE A 172 23.67 6.94 19.78
CA ILE A 172 22.37 7.50 19.38
C ILE A 172 22.06 7.11 17.94
N ALA A 173 23.04 7.21 17.03
CA ALA A 173 22.87 6.75 15.65
C ALA A 173 22.53 5.26 15.56
N ALA A 174 23.17 4.41 16.37
CA ALA A 174 22.83 2.99 16.46
C ALA A 174 21.39 2.76 16.92
N LYS A 175 20.86 3.57 17.84
CA LYS A 175 19.47 3.49 18.29
C LYS A 175 18.50 3.84 17.17
N TYR A 176 18.80 4.86 16.36
CA TYR A 176 17.97 5.18 15.20
C TYR A 176 18.00 4.07 14.14
N ILE A 177 19.15 3.42 13.92
CA ILE A 177 19.23 2.25 13.04
C ILE A 177 18.41 1.08 13.57
N GLU A 178 18.50 0.78 14.86
CA GLU A 178 17.68 -0.26 15.50
C GLU A 178 16.19 0.02 15.30
N ASN A 179 15.76 1.26 15.54
CA ASN A 179 14.38 1.69 15.32
C ASN A 179 13.95 1.58 13.85
N ILE A 180 14.82 1.94 12.90
CA ILE A 180 14.57 1.84 11.46
C ILE A 180 14.32 0.37 11.10
N ILE A 181 15.18 -0.54 11.52
CA ILE A 181 15.04 -1.97 11.25
C ILE A 181 13.74 -2.50 11.88
N GLY A 182 13.46 -2.13 13.13
CA GLY A 182 12.24 -2.52 13.83
C GLY A 182 10.98 -2.10 13.07
N LYS A 183 10.90 -0.84 12.63
CA LYS A 183 9.73 -0.35 11.88
C LYS A 183 9.56 -1.01 10.52
N ILE A 184 10.65 -1.42 9.87
CA ILE A 184 10.56 -2.16 8.62
C ILE A 184 10.02 -3.58 8.88
N ILE A 185 10.40 -4.21 9.99
CA ILE A 185 9.82 -5.49 10.42
C ILE A 185 8.33 -5.31 10.75
N ASP A 186 7.99 -4.28 11.53
CA ASP A 186 6.60 -3.95 11.87
C ASP A 186 5.74 -3.73 10.61
N TRP A 187 6.29 -3.07 9.58
CA TRP A 187 5.62 -2.91 8.29
C TRP A 187 5.32 -4.26 7.63
N LEU A 188 6.32 -5.14 7.56
CA LEU A 188 6.17 -6.46 6.96
C LEU A 188 5.18 -7.33 7.73
N ASP A 189 5.16 -7.22 9.06
CA ASP A 189 4.21 -7.96 9.91
C ASP A 189 2.79 -7.36 9.87
N SER A 190 2.64 -6.09 9.51
CA SER A 190 1.34 -5.40 9.49
C SER A 190 0.39 -5.88 8.39
N ASP A 191 0.91 -6.47 7.31
CA ASP A 191 0.11 -6.94 6.19
C ASP A 191 0.76 -8.13 5.48
N ALA A 192 0.06 -9.26 5.46
CA ALA A 192 0.49 -10.48 4.76
C ALA A 192 0.72 -10.23 3.26
N PHE A 193 -0.04 -9.30 2.65
CA PHE A 193 0.17 -8.89 1.26
C PHE A 193 1.50 -8.15 1.10
N ALA A 194 1.81 -7.22 2.00
CA ALA A 194 3.08 -6.50 1.99
C ALA A 194 4.28 -7.46 2.18
N ALA A 195 4.18 -8.42 3.10
CA ALA A 195 5.20 -9.45 3.30
C ALA A 195 5.43 -10.33 2.06
N MET A 196 4.34 -10.78 1.42
CA MET A 196 4.41 -11.60 0.21
C MET A 196 5.08 -10.85 -0.95
N HIS A 197 4.70 -9.60 -1.18
CA HIS A 197 5.30 -8.76 -2.22
C HIS A 197 6.77 -8.46 -1.92
N PHE A 198 7.11 -8.24 -0.67
CA PHE A 198 8.51 -8.07 -0.27
C PHE A 198 9.34 -9.34 -0.52
N GLN A 199 8.80 -10.52 -0.22
CA GLN A 199 9.47 -11.80 -0.55
C GLN A 199 9.70 -11.95 -2.06
N GLN A 200 8.70 -11.61 -2.89
CA GLN A 200 8.86 -11.64 -4.35
C GLN A 200 9.96 -10.68 -4.84
N LEU A 201 10.05 -9.49 -4.25
CA LEU A 201 11.12 -8.54 -4.56
C LEU A 201 12.50 -9.05 -4.14
N LEU A 202 12.60 -9.74 -2.99
CA LEU A 202 13.83 -10.43 -2.59
C LEU A 202 14.22 -11.51 -3.60
N ASP A 203 13.30 -12.40 -3.96
CA ASP A 203 13.56 -13.50 -4.90
C ASP A 203 13.96 -12.96 -6.29
N ALA A 204 13.33 -11.89 -6.76
CA ALA A 204 13.68 -11.24 -8.02
C ALA A 204 15.07 -10.59 -7.97
N ALA A 205 15.42 -9.94 -6.86
CA ALA A 205 16.76 -9.40 -6.66
C ALA A 205 17.84 -10.50 -6.59
N GLU A 206 17.51 -11.67 -6.05
CA GLU A 206 18.39 -12.84 -6.02
C GLU A 206 18.63 -13.41 -7.43
N LEU A 207 17.58 -13.58 -8.23
CA LEU A 207 17.68 -14.08 -9.60
C LEU A 207 18.53 -13.15 -10.50
N GLY A 208 18.43 -11.84 -10.31
CA GLY A 208 19.23 -10.85 -11.02
C GLY A 208 20.72 -10.87 -10.65
N ALA A 209 21.06 -11.19 -9.40
CA ALA A 209 22.45 -11.31 -8.95
C ALA A 209 23.13 -12.58 -9.49
N GLU A 210 22.40 -13.71 -9.53
CA GLU A 210 22.94 -14.99 -10.05
C GLU A 210 23.16 -14.97 -11.57
N THR A 211 22.34 -14.22 -12.32
CA THR A 211 22.53 -14.03 -13.77
C THR A 211 23.71 -13.09 -14.08
N SER A 212 23.93 -12.05 -13.26
CA SER A 212 25.08 -11.15 -13.39
C SER A 212 26.43 -11.83 -13.07
N GLU A 213 26.47 -12.77 -12.13
CA GLU A 213 27.70 -13.50 -11.80
C GLU A 213 28.11 -14.52 -12.86
N LYS A 214 27.14 -15.10 -13.60
CA LYS A 214 27.43 -15.99 -14.73
C LYS A 214 27.94 -15.23 -15.96
N SER A 215 27.36 -14.07 -16.27
CA SER A 215 27.80 -13.23 -17.40
C SER A 215 29.17 -12.57 -17.22
N SER A 216 29.71 -12.51 -16.00
CA SER A 216 31.03 -11.94 -15.70
C SER A 216 32.17 -12.97 -15.77
N LYS A 217 31.86 -14.25 -16.03
CA LYS A 217 32.84 -15.35 -16.11
C LYS A 217 33.06 -15.89 -17.53
N ASP A 218 32.38 -15.31 -18.51
CA ASP A 218 32.58 -15.55 -19.95
C ASP A 218 33.24 -14.31 -20.59
#